data_AF-I7M2Y3-F1
#
_entry.id   AF-I7M2Y3-F1
#
_cell.length_a   1.000
_cell.length_b   1.000
_cell.length_c   1.000
_cell.angle_alpha   90.00
_cell.angle_beta   90.00
_cell.angle_gamma   90.00
#
_symmetry.space_group_name_H-M   'P 1'
#
loop_
_entity.id
_entity.type
_entity.pdbx_description
1 polymer ?
#
loop_
_entity_poly.entity_id
_entity_poly.type
_entity_poly.pdbx_seq_one_letter_code
_entity_poly.pdbx_strand_id
1 'polypeptide(L)'
;MNHYWGSSNTIPASSTQNNNYFSGGGNNVTIRGNEIMERLPSQTPSQNMVQASMKTLRFYRKFCRLIPFILRIHNIGTKFTAQQAMINFGNYIRERNHYRDPGLIDHRIQLGYELLYEAEMHFSQHTILMQYLSPYNTPLSDRGYSYLEKVKYGNKSKFLQGFYKGNKPTEF
;
A
#
# COMPACT_ATOMS: atom_id res chain seq x y z
N MET A 1 -24.34 -31.29 5.09
CA MET A 1 -23.12 -30.94 5.86
C MET A 1 -21.97 -31.74 5.28
N ASN A 2 -20.99 -31.08 4.64
CA ASN A 2 -19.57 -31.47 4.63
C ASN A 2 -18.73 -30.48 3.79
N HIS A 3 -17.73 -29.92 4.47
CA HIS A 3 -16.46 -29.32 4.02
C HIS A 3 -16.42 -28.18 2.98
N TYR A 4 -16.46 -26.95 3.49
CA TYR A 4 -16.07 -25.69 2.80
C TYR A 4 -14.57 -25.36 2.87
N TRP A 5 -13.71 -26.32 3.24
CA TRP A 5 -12.28 -26.11 3.45
C TRP A 5 -11.42 -27.14 2.72
N GLY A 6 -11.67 -27.32 1.42
CA GLY A 6 -10.74 -28.00 0.53
C GLY A 6 -9.61 -27.03 0.13
N SER A 7 -8.42 -27.22 0.70
CA SER A 7 -7.19 -26.59 0.23
C SER A 7 -6.80 -27.19 -1.13
N SER A 8 -7.39 -26.67 -2.20
CA SER A 8 -6.99 -26.96 -3.57
C SER A 8 -6.63 -25.64 -4.22
N ASN A 9 -5.45 -25.10 -3.89
CA ASN A 9 -4.75 -24.18 -4.79
C ASN A 9 -4.24 -24.98 -5.99
N THR A 10 -5.15 -25.58 -6.76
CA THR A 10 -4.83 -26.12 -8.07
C THR A 10 -4.88 -24.97 -9.04
N ILE A 11 -3.69 -24.51 -9.42
CA ILE A 11 -3.44 -23.52 -10.46
C ILE A 11 -4.06 -24.05 -11.77
N PRO A 12 -4.86 -23.26 -12.51
CA PRO A 12 -5.31 -23.69 -13.82
C PRO A 12 -4.13 -23.59 -14.81
N ALA A 13 -3.70 -24.76 -15.27
CA ALA A 13 -2.92 -25.02 -16.48
C ALA A 13 -1.72 -24.07 -16.78
N SER A 14 -0.59 -24.32 -16.13
CA SER A 14 0.70 -24.20 -16.82
C SER A 14 1.23 -25.61 -17.07
N SER A 15 1.43 -25.93 -18.34
CA SER A 15 2.02 -27.18 -18.82
C SER A 15 3.17 -27.66 -17.94
N THR A 16 3.07 -28.93 -17.57
CA THR A 16 4.07 -29.80 -16.96
C THR A 16 5.50 -29.49 -17.38
N GLN A 17 6.32 -28.96 -16.47
CA GLN A 17 7.74 -29.29 -16.40
C GLN A 17 8.16 -29.39 -14.93
N ASN A 18 8.34 -30.64 -14.50
CA ASN A 18 9.08 -31.03 -13.31
C ASN A 18 10.47 -30.37 -13.36
N ASN A 19 10.74 -29.40 -12.49
CA ASN A 19 12.10 -28.98 -12.17
C ASN A 19 12.18 -28.71 -10.66
N ASN A 20 12.38 -29.80 -9.91
CA ASN A 20 12.72 -29.83 -8.49
C ASN A 20 14.20 -29.44 -8.26
N TYR A 21 14.60 -28.22 -8.63
CA TYR A 21 15.92 -27.70 -8.24
C TYR A 21 15.79 -26.25 -7.80
N PHE A 22 16.35 -25.97 -6.62
CA PHE A 22 16.31 -24.70 -5.86
C PHE A 22 15.12 -24.47 -4.94
N SER A 23 14.83 -25.46 -4.08
CA SER A 23 14.31 -25.16 -2.74
C SER A 23 15.43 -24.56 -1.88
N GLY A 24 15.81 -23.31 -2.19
CA GLY A 24 16.59 -22.49 -1.29
C GLY A 24 15.65 -21.96 -0.21
N GLY A 25 15.74 -22.52 0.99
CA GLY A 25 15.15 -21.94 2.20
C GLY A 25 15.76 -20.57 2.46
N GLY A 26 15.30 -19.58 1.70
CA GLY A 26 15.69 -18.21 1.81
C GLY A 26 14.97 -17.56 2.98
N ASN A 27 15.67 -16.73 3.74
CA ASN A 27 15.04 -15.89 4.74
C ASN A 27 14.08 -14.91 4.03
N ASN A 28 12.78 -15.24 3.98
CA ASN A 28 11.71 -14.46 3.33
C ASN A 28 11.56 -13.01 3.87
N VAL A 29 12.38 -12.65 4.87
CA VAL A 29 12.44 -11.35 5.52
C VAL A 29 13.44 -10.40 4.83
N THR A 30 14.49 -10.93 4.18
CA THR A 30 15.63 -10.10 3.72
C THR A 30 16.03 -10.25 2.25
N ILE A 31 15.36 -11.13 1.49
CA ILE A 31 15.59 -11.31 0.05
C ILE A 31 14.37 -10.85 -0.74
N ARG A 32 14.60 -10.31 -1.94
CA ARG A 32 13.54 -10.05 -2.93
C ARG A 32 12.79 -11.38 -3.15
N GLY A 33 11.48 -11.38 -2.93
CA GLY A 33 10.64 -12.57 -3.08
C GLY A 33 10.86 -13.19 -4.45
N ASN A 34 11.40 -14.40 -4.48
CA ASN A 34 11.86 -15.08 -5.69
C ASN A 34 10.73 -15.89 -6.37
N GLU A 35 9.49 -15.76 -5.91
CA GLU A 35 8.38 -16.42 -6.57
C GLU A 35 7.98 -15.56 -7.77
N ILE A 36 8.30 -16.06 -8.96
CA ILE A 36 7.92 -15.48 -10.26
C ILE A 36 6.40 -15.24 -10.34
N MET A 37 5.61 -15.93 -9.51
CA MET A 37 4.15 -15.79 -9.35
C MET A 37 3.69 -14.96 -8.15
N GLU A 38 4.55 -14.56 -7.21
CA GLU A 38 4.21 -13.58 -6.15
C GLU A 38 4.13 -12.16 -6.72
N ARG A 39 4.58 -11.96 -7.96
CA ARG A 39 4.67 -10.67 -8.65
C ARG A 39 3.39 -10.23 -9.36
N LEU A 40 2.35 -11.06 -9.45
CA LEU A 40 1.14 -10.72 -10.20
C LEU A 40 -0.12 -10.84 -9.33
N PRO A 41 -1.09 -9.92 -9.45
CA PRO A 41 -2.42 -10.13 -8.89
C PRO A 41 -2.99 -11.44 -9.47
N SER A 42 -3.84 -12.15 -8.71
CA SER A 42 -4.43 -13.39 -9.25
C SER A 42 -5.11 -13.07 -10.58
N GLN A 43 -4.76 -13.80 -11.63
CA GLN A 43 -5.16 -13.51 -13.02
C GLN A 43 -6.69 -13.48 -13.19
N THR A 44 -7.40 -14.17 -12.31
CA THR A 44 -8.85 -14.24 -12.31
C THR A 44 -9.47 -13.02 -11.61
N PRO A 45 -10.39 -12.28 -12.25
CA PRO A 45 -11.12 -11.20 -11.59
C PRO A 45 -11.97 -11.74 -10.43
N SER A 46 -12.08 -10.95 -9.36
CA SER A 46 -12.88 -11.26 -8.17
C SER A 46 -14.36 -11.25 -8.54
N GLN A 47 -15.05 -12.36 -8.27
CA GLN A 47 -16.49 -12.50 -8.52
C GLN A 47 -17.32 -11.91 -7.37
N ASN A 48 -16.72 -11.77 -6.18
CA ASN A 48 -17.40 -11.28 -4.99
C ASN A 48 -16.47 -10.40 -4.12
N MET A 49 -17.07 -9.64 -3.21
CA MET A 49 -16.36 -8.77 -2.27
C MET A 49 -15.42 -9.53 -1.33
N VAL A 50 -15.71 -10.80 -1.05
CA VAL A 50 -14.88 -11.64 -0.18
C VAL A 50 -13.55 -11.96 -0.86
N GLN A 51 -13.57 -12.33 -2.14
CA GLN A 51 -12.36 -12.57 -2.94
C GLN A 51 -11.54 -11.28 -3.07
N ALA A 52 -12.21 -10.15 -3.37
CA ALA A 52 -11.54 -8.85 -3.48
C ALA A 52 -10.88 -8.44 -2.15
N SER A 53 -11.57 -8.61 -1.01
CA SER A 53 -10.99 -8.29 0.30
C SER A 53 -9.81 -9.19 0.67
N MET A 54 -9.84 -10.47 0.29
CA MET A 54 -8.72 -11.39 0.47
C MET A 54 -7.50 -11.00 -0.38
N LYS A 55 -7.70 -10.53 -1.62
CA LYS A 55 -6.62 -9.99 -2.46
C LYS A 55 -6.02 -8.72 -1.86
N THR A 56 -6.84 -7.80 -1.37
CA THR A 56 -6.38 -6.60 -0.66
C THR A 56 -5.55 -6.96 0.56
N LEU A 57 -5.96 -7.95 1.35
CA LEU A 57 -5.20 -8.41 2.52
C LEU A 57 -3.85 -9.03 2.13
N ARG A 58 -3.81 -9.84 1.07
CA ARG A 58 -2.55 -10.42 0.54
C ARG A 58 -1.59 -9.32 0.10
N PHE A 59 -2.10 -8.35 -0.65
CA PHE A 59 -1.32 -7.19 -1.08
C PHE A 59 -0.76 -6.39 0.10
N TYR A 60 -1.59 -6.06 1.09
CA TYR A 60 -1.16 -5.33 2.29
C TYR A 60 -0.06 -6.08 3.06
N ARG A 61 -0.19 -7.40 3.22
CA ARG A 61 0.84 -8.22 3.88
C ARG A 61 2.17 -8.19 3.10
N LYS A 62 2.11 -8.29 1.77
CA LYS A 62 3.30 -8.18 0.91
C LYS A 62 3.97 -6.82 1.05
N PHE A 63 3.18 -5.75 0.98
CA PHE A 63 3.64 -4.39 1.18
C PHE A 63 4.39 -4.23 2.51
N CYS A 64 3.79 -4.69 3.63
CA CYS A 64 4.43 -4.61 4.95
C CYS A 64 5.78 -5.34 5.02
N ARG A 65 5.97 -6.44 4.28
CA ARG A 65 7.26 -7.14 4.22
C ARG A 65 8.30 -6.36 3.42
N LEU A 66 7.90 -5.72 2.32
CA LEU A 66 8.81 -5.02 1.41
C LEU A 66 9.15 -3.59 1.84
N ILE A 67 8.31 -2.95 2.66
CA ILE A 67 8.52 -1.55 3.05
C ILE A 67 9.88 -1.25 3.67
N PRO A 68 10.40 -2.01 4.64
CA PRO A 68 11.72 -1.72 5.21
C PRO A 68 12.84 -1.67 4.16
N PHE A 69 12.75 -2.53 3.15
CA PHE A 69 13.67 -2.56 2.01
C PHE A 69 13.50 -1.35 1.10
N ILE A 70 12.26 -1.03 0.71
CA ILE A 70 11.94 0.12 -0.16
C ILE A 70 12.39 1.43 0.49
N LEU A 71 12.14 1.64 1.79
CA LEU A 71 12.55 2.86 2.48
C LEU A 71 14.07 3.05 2.51
N ARG A 72 14.81 1.95 2.57
CA ARG A 72 16.26 1.96 2.55
C ARG A 72 16.80 2.32 1.17
N ILE A 73 16.33 1.69 0.10
CA ILE A 73 16.86 1.96 -1.25
C ILE A 73 16.52 3.38 -1.70
N HIS A 74 15.31 3.85 -1.40
CA HIS A 74 14.88 5.21 -1.78
C HIS A 74 15.39 6.31 -0.82
N ASN A 75 16.20 5.96 0.21
CA ASN A 75 16.71 6.89 1.23
C ASN A 75 15.62 7.73 1.93
N ILE A 76 14.46 7.13 2.17
CA ILE A 76 13.27 7.79 2.76
C ILE A 76 13.23 7.67 4.29
N GLY A 77 14.04 6.78 4.88
CA GLY A 77 14.01 6.47 6.32
C GLY A 77 14.21 7.67 7.27
N THR A 78 14.67 8.82 6.77
CA THR A 78 14.76 10.07 7.54
C THR A 78 13.40 10.74 7.78
N LYS A 79 12.39 10.46 6.95
CA LYS A 79 11.08 11.12 6.99
C LYS A 79 10.06 10.35 7.84
N PHE A 80 10.13 9.03 7.85
CA PHE A 80 9.20 8.19 8.61
C PHE A 80 9.79 6.80 8.83
N THR A 81 9.37 6.16 9.92
CA THR A 81 9.76 4.79 10.24
C THR A 81 8.97 3.78 9.42
N ALA A 82 9.49 2.55 9.27
CA ALA A 82 8.79 1.49 8.55
C ALA A 82 7.42 1.18 9.18
N GLN A 83 7.31 1.23 10.50
CA GLN A 83 6.05 1.03 11.22
C GLN A 83 5.03 2.13 10.90
N GLN A 84 5.47 3.40 10.86
CA GLN A 84 4.61 4.53 10.48
C GLN A 84 4.14 4.39 9.03
N ALA A 85 5.02 4.01 8.11
CA ALA A 85 4.68 3.74 6.71
C ALA A 85 3.59 2.67 6.57
N MET A 86 3.70 1.56 7.31
CA MET A 86 2.70 0.49 7.30
C MET A 86 1.34 0.98 7.79
N ILE A 87 1.31 1.75 8.88
CA ILE A 87 0.08 2.32 9.44
C ILE A 87 -0.56 3.31 8.46
N ASN A 88 0.24 4.23 7.90
CA ASN A 88 -0.24 5.24 6.95
C ASN A 88 -0.83 4.59 5.70
N PHE A 89 -0.17 3.56 5.17
CA PHE A 89 -0.68 2.80 4.03
C PHE A 89 -1.96 2.02 4.37
N GLY A 90 -2.04 1.45 5.58
CA GLY A 90 -3.28 0.83 6.07
C GLY A 90 -4.44 1.83 6.12
N ASN A 91 -4.18 3.07 6.53
CA ASN A 91 -5.18 4.14 6.52
C ASN A 91 -5.57 4.55 5.08
N TYR A 92 -4.61 4.61 4.16
CA TYR A 92 -4.86 4.83 2.73
C TYR A 92 -5.80 3.77 2.12
N ILE A 93 -5.64 2.50 2.49
CA ILE A 93 -6.57 1.43 2.06
C ILE A 93 -7.95 1.62 2.69
N ARG A 94 -8.02 1.94 3.99
CA ARG A 94 -9.29 2.11 4.73
C ARG A 94 -10.12 3.29 4.22
N GLU A 95 -9.49 4.35 3.74
CA GLU A 95 -10.17 5.50 3.12
C GLU A 95 -11.09 5.07 1.96
N ARG A 96 -10.65 4.05 1.21
CA ARG A 96 -11.35 3.50 0.04
C ARG A 96 -12.29 2.34 0.38
N ASN A 97 -12.59 2.12 1.66
CA ASN A 97 -13.50 1.07 2.10
C ASN A 97 -14.96 1.28 1.64
N HIS A 98 -15.27 2.44 1.06
CA HIS A 98 -16.57 2.73 0.47
C HIS A 98 -16.79 2.05 -0.90
N TYR A 99 -15.75 1.50 -1.54
CA TYR A 99 -15.91 0.79 -2.81
C TYR A 99 -16.73 -0.49 -2.64
N ARG A 100 -17.77 -0.62 -3.48
CA ARG A 100 -18.70 -1.76 -3.48
C ARG A 100 -18.54 -2.68 -4.69
N ASP A 101 -17.83 -2.22 -5.72
CA ASP A 101 -17.55 -3.02 -6.91
C ASP A 101 -16.25 -3.83 -6.72
N PRO A 102 -16.31 -5.18 -6.73
CA PRO A 102 -15.12 -6.02 -6.63
C PRO A 102 -14.14 -5.82 -7.81
N GLY A 103 -14.63 -5.46 -9.00
CA GLY A 103 -13.78 -5.20 -10.17
C GLY A 103 -12.90 -3.97 -9.99
N LEU A 104 -13.47 -2.88 -9.46
CA LEU A 104 -12.70 -1.68 -9.11
C LEU A 104 -11.64 -1.95 -8.04
N ILE A 105 -11.96 -2.75 -7.02
CA ILE A 105 -11.00 -3.12 -5.99
C ILE A 105 -9.84 -3.90 -6.61
N ASP A 106 -10.13 -4.90 -7.43
CA ASP A 106 -9.11 -5.70 -8.11
C ASP A 106 -8.18 -4.84 -8.98
N HIS A 107 -8.75 -3.94 -9.77
CA HIS A 107 -7.97 -3.04 -10.61
C HIS A 107 -7.04 -2.14 -9.77
N ARG A 108 -7.53 -1.61 -8.64
CA ARG A 108 -6.70 -0.80 -7.73
C ARG A 108 -5.59 -1.63 -7.08
N ILE A 109 -5.86 -2.88 -6.72
CA ILE A 109 -4.85 -3.78 -6.19
C ILE A 109 -3.80 -4.10 -7.26
N GLN A 110 -4.21 -4.32 -8.50
CA GLN A 110 -3.28 -4.50 -9.63
C GLN A 110 -2.33 -3.30 -9.78
N LEU A 111 -2.87 -2.07 -9.84
CA LEU A 111 -2.06 -0.85 -9.88
C LEU A 111 -1.12 -0.75 -8.67
N GLY A 112 -1.57 -1.19 -7.49
CA GLY A 112 -0.74 -1.27 -6.30
C GLY A 112 0.43 -2.25 -6.43
N TYR A 113 0.21 -3.41 -7.07
CA TYR A 113 1.27 -4.38 -7.36
C TYR A 113 2.28 -3.85 -8.37
N GLU A 114 1.82 -3.15 -9.40
CA GLU A 114 2.68 -2.50 -10.41
C GLU A 114 3.57 -1.43 -9.75
N LEU A 115 2.97 -0.52 -8.97
CA LEU A 115 3.72 0.48 -8.22
C LEU A 115 4.72 -0.13 -7.24
N LEU A 116 4.33 -1.20 -6.54
CA LEU A 116 5.19 -1.89 -5.58
C LEU A 116 6.39 -2.53 -6.29
N TYR A 117 6.18 -3.09 -7.48
CA TYR A 117 7.24 -3.64 -8.32
C TYR A 117 8.21 -2.55 -8.80
N GLU A 118 7.70 -1.43 -9.29
CA GLU A 118 8.52 -0.28 -9.68
C GLU A 118 9.33 0.28 -8.51
N ALA A 119 8.73 0.31 -7.31
CA ALA A 119 9.40 0.72 -6.07
C ALA A 119 10.53 -0.22 -5.67
N GLU A 120 10.31 -1.53 -5.79
CA GLU A 120 11.31 -2.57 -5.50
C GLU A 120 12.50 -2.51 -6.46
N MET A 121 12.23 -2.23 -7.73
CA MET A 121 13.25 -2.11 -8.79
C MET A 121 13.89 -0.71 -8.85
N HIS A 122 13.46 0.22 -8.02
CA HIS A 122 13.92 1.61 -8.00
C HIS A 122 13.72 2.34 -9.35
N PHE A 123 12.63 2.01 -10.06
CA PHE A 123 12.19 2.75 -11.24
C PHE A 123 11.31 3.94 -10.87
N SER A 124 10.58 3.86 -9.76
CA SER A 124 9.74 4.95 -9.29
C SER A 124 10.53 6.02 -8.55
N GLN A 125 10.08 7.27 -8.66
CA GLN A 125 10.64 8.37 -7.89
C GLN A 125 10.09 8.35 -6.46
N HIS A 126 10.92 8.72 -5.48
CA HIS A 126 10.54 8.77 -4.07
C HIS A 126 9.31 9.67 -3.81
N THR A 127 9.09 10.70 -4.64
CA THR A 127 7.93 11.62 -4.58
C THR A 127 6.60 10.90 -4.77
N ILE A 128 6.54 9.95 -5.71
CA ILE A 128 5.35 9.13 -5.98
C ILE A 128 5.06 8.24 -4.76
N LEU A 129 6.10 7.64 -4.17
CA LEU A 129 5.96 6.82 -2.96
C LEU A 129 5.49 7.63 -1.75
N MET A 130 5.90 8.89 -1.62
CA MET A 130 5.45 9.75 -0.52
C MET A 130 3.92 9.88 -0.48
N GLN A 131 3.24 9.88 -1.63
CA GLN A 131 1.79 10.04 -1.69
C GLN A 131 1.05 8.94 -0.91
N TYR A 132 1.60 7.73 -0.90
CA TYR A 132 0.99 6.57 -0.23
C TYR A 132 1.52 6.35 1.18
N LEU A 133 2.72 6.84 1.48
CA LEU A 133 3.42 6.59 2.74
C LEU A 133 3.30 7.74 3.75
N SER A 134 3.05 8.96 3.28
CA SER A 134 2.90 10.12 4.15
C SER A 134 1.56 10.08 4.92
N PRO A 135 1.49 10.71 6.11
CA PRO A 135 0.25 10.80 6.84
C PRO A 135 -0.80 11.56 6.03
N TYR A 136 -1.98 10.96 5.93
CA TYR A 136 -3.17 11.60 5.37
C TYR A 136 -3.50 12.83 6.24
N ASN A 137 -3.36 14.03 5.67
CA ASN A 137 -3.56 15.37 6.26
C ASN A 137 -2.32 16.14 6.77
N THR A 138 -1.09 15.67 6.60
CA THR A 138 0.07 16.56 6.77
C THR A 138 0.44 17.19 5.43
N PRO A 139 0.19 18.49 5.20
CA PRO A 139 0.78 19.16 4.06
C PRO A 139 2.30 19.00 4.13
N LEU A 140 2.97 18.76 2.99
CA LEU A 140 4.44 18.68 2.93
C LEU A 140 5.12 19.94 3.54
N SER A 141 4.37 21.03 3.66
CA SER A 141 4.73 22.31 4.28
C SER A 141 4.92 22.26 5.81
N ASP A 142 4.43 21.24 6.51
CA ASP A 142 4.48 21.18 7.99
C ASP A 142 5.86 20.74 8.55
N ARG A 143 6.88 20.73 7.69
CA ARG A 143 8.28 20.47 8.08
C ARG A 143 8.96 21.68 8.74
N GLY A 144 8.29 22.81 8.80
CA GLY A 144 8.67 23.95 9.63
C GLY A 144 7.58 24.22 10.67
N TYR A 145 7.77 23.76 11.90
CA TYR A 145 6.92 24.18 13.03
C TYR A 145 7.11 25.70 13.22
N SER A 146 6.30 26.52 12.56
CA SER A 146 6.22 27.95 12.86
C SER A 146 5.41 28.11 14.13
N TYR A 147 6.10 28.25 15.27
CA TYR A 147 5.49 28.59 16.56
C TYR A 147 4.48 29.74 16.46
N LEU A 148 4.74 30.69 15.54
CA LEU A 148 3.88 31.84 15.26
C LEU A 148 2.51 31.45 14.70
N GLU A 149 2.40 30.41 13.88
CA GLU A 149 1.09 29.93 13.41
C GLU A 149 0.27 29.35 14.57
N LYS A 150 0.91 28.58 15.46
CA LYS A 150 0.22 27.98 16.61
C LYS A 150 -0.29 29.04 17.57
N VAL A 151 0.47 30.12 17.80
CA VAL A 151 0.02 31.27 18.61
C VAL A 151 -1.10 32.05 17.90
N LYS A 152 -0.96 32.30 16.59
CA LYS A 152 -1.96 33.05 15.81
C LYS A 152 -3.31 32.34 15.69
N TYR A 153 -3.31 31.02 15.66
CA TYR A 153 -4.50 30.21 15.37
C TYR A 153 -4.97 29.31 16.53
N GLY A 154 -4.23 29.22 17.63
CA GLY A 154 -4.43 28.21 18.69
C GLY A 154 -5.81 28.18 19.35
N ASN A 155 -6.49 29.34 19.47
CA ASN A 155 -7.83 29.44 20.07
C ASN A 155 -8.96 29.62 19.05
N LYS A 156 -8.68 29.46 17.76
CA LYS A 156 -9.65 29.71 16.68
C LYS A 156 -10.27 28.39 16.20
N SER A 157 -11.55 28.43 15.78
CA SER A 157 -12.23 27.25 15.22
C SER A 157 -11.57 26.78 13.92
N LYS A 158 -11.65 25.48 13.58
CA LYS A 158 -11.06 24.93 12.34
C LYS A 158 -11.50 25.68 11.08
N PHE A 159 -12.77 26.09 11.05
CA PHE A 159 -13.31 26.95 9.99
C PHE A 159 -12.58 28.28 9.91
N LEU A 160 -12.45 28.98 11.04
CA LEU A 160 -11.82 30.30 11.09
C LEU A 160 -10.31 30.25 10.80
N GLN A 161 -9.64 29.18 11.22
CA GLN A 161 -8.26 28.91 10.83
C GLN A 161 -8.13 28.72 9.31
N GLY A 162 -9.01 27.94 8.70
CA GLY A 162 -9.07 27.74 7.24
C GLY A 162 -9.33 29.03 6.49
N PHE A 163 -10.25 29.87 6.99
CA PHE A 163 -10.56 31.19 6.45
C PHE A 163 -9.32 32.11 6.47
N TYR A 164 -8.62 32.23 7.61
CA TYR A 164 -7.44 33.07 7.70
C TYR A 164 -6.24 32.56 6.90
N LYS A 165 -6.13 31.24 6.70
CA LYS A 165 -5.12 30.64 5.82
C LYS A 165 -5.46 30.82 4.33
N GLY A 166 -6.64 31.33 4.00
CA GLY A 166 -7.09 31.49 2.62
C GLY A 166 -7.44 30.17 1.92
N ASN A 167 -7.63 29.09 2.68
CA ASN A 167 -8.05 27.81 2.11
C ASN A 167 -9.52 27.93 1.68
N LYS A 168 -9.76 27.88 0.37
CA LYS A 168 -11.10 27.60 -0.14
C LYS A 168 -11.49 26.20 0.36
N PRO A 169 -12.73 25.98 0.83
CA PRO A 169 -13.19 24.62 1.07
C PRO A 169 -13.03 23.87 -0.25
N THR A 170 -12.17 22.87 -0.28
CA THR A 170 -12.00 22.01 -1.45
C THR A 170 -13.36 21.39 -1.72
N GLU A 171 -13.95 21.72 -2.87
CA GLU A 171 -15.22 21.17 -3.34
C GLU A 171 -15.13 19.63 -3.35
N PHE A 172 -16.24 19.03 -2.92
CA PHE A 172 -16.40 17.61 -2.61
C PHE A 172 -16.21 16.69 -3.82
#